data_AF-A0A4S0MP27-F1
#
_entry.id   AF-A0A4S0MP27-F1
#
_cell.length_a   1.000
_cell.length_b   1.000
_cell.length_c   1.000
_cell.angle_alpha   90.00
_cell.angle_beta   90.00
_cell.angle_gamma   90.00
#
_symmetry.space_group_name_H-M   'P 1'
#
loop_
_entity.id
_entity.type
_entity.pdbx_description
1 polymer ?
#
loop_
_entity_poly.entity_id
_entity_poly.type
_entity_poly.pdbx_seq_one_letter_code
_entity_poly.pdbx_strand_id
1 'polypeptide(L)' 'MSDHSELDLMLRGYGLTTAKILYHFPDHPHLLQSYIWQDYDIAPKFPVLIRFIEFWKTKLDGPLHSVTYMH' A
#
# COMPACT_ATOMS: atom_id res chain seq x y z
N MET A 1 -12.18 -8.63 18.45
CA MET A 1 -11.32 -7.46 18.13
C MET A 1 -12.25 -6.27 18.11
N SER A 2 -11.93 -5.21 18.85
CA SER A 2 -12.90 -4.20 19.27
C SER A 2 -13.27 -3.25 18.13
N ASP A 3 -14.57 -3.19 17.78
CA ASP A 3 -15.19 -2.23 16.84
C ASP A 3 -14.77 -0.77 17.09
N HIS A 4 -14.36 -0.44 18.32
CA HIS A 4 -13.98 0.91 18.69
C HIS A 4 -12.73 1.42 17.95
N SER A 5 -11.77 0.57 17.58
CA SER A 5 -10.53 1.09 16.96
C SER A 5 -10.72 1.52 15.52
N GLU A 6 -11.58 0.84 14.76
CA GLU A 6 -11.88 1.22 13.37
C GLU A 6 -12.73 2.49 13.32
N LEU A 7 -13.78 2.57 14.15
CA LEU A 7 -14.59 3.78 14.26
C LEU A 7 -13.75 5.00 14.68
N ASP A 8 -12.83 4.83 15.63
CA ASP A 8 -11.90 5.89 16.03
C ASP A 8 -10.99 6.36 14.88
N LEU A 9 -10.54 5.44 14.02
CA LEU A 9 -9.77 5.78 12.82
C LEU A 9 -10.63 6.57 11.82
N MET A 10 -11.85 6.12 11.56
CA MET A 10 -12.79 6.81 10.68
C MET A 10 -13.10 8.23 11.18
N LEU A 11 -13.33 8.39 12.48
CA LEU A 11 -13.56 9.71 13.11
C LEU A 11 -12.33 10.62 13.01
N ARG A 12 -11.13 10.06 12.91
CA ARG A 12 -9.87 10.79 12.67
C ARG A 12 -9.61 11.08 11.19
N GLY A 13 -10.53 10.71 10.30
CA GLY A 13 -10.43 10.95 8.85
C GLY A 13 -9.67 9.88 8.08
N TYR A 14 -9.44 8.72 8.68
CA TYR A 14 -8.91 7.57 7.94
C TYR A 14 -10.01 6.86 7.17
N GLY A 15 -9.68 6.39 5.97
CA GLY A 15 -10.52 5.52 5.16
C GLY A 15 -9.73 4.33 4.66
N LEU A 16 -10.43 3.20 4.46
CA LEU A 16 -9.82 2.00 3.92
C LEU A 16 -9.32 2.27 2.51
N THR A 17 -8.02 2.11 2.30
CA THR A 17 -7.36 2.35 1.01
C THR A 17 -6.83 1.03 0.48
N THR A 18 -7.13 0.71 -0.76
CA THR A 18 -6.61 -0.49 -1.44
C THR A 18 -5.66 -0.05 -2.55
N ALA A 19 -4.47 -0.67 -2.60
CA ALA A 19 -3.49 -0.45 -3.66
C ALA A 19 -3.10 -1.78 -4.33
N LYS A 20 -3.19 -1.80 -5.66
CA LYS A 20 -2.56 -2.83 -6.50
C LYS A 20 -1.14 -2.40 -6.83
N ILE A 21 -0.18 -3.22 -6.44
CA ILE A 21 1.24 -3.00 -6.66
C ILE A 21 1.73 -4.03 -7.65
N LEU A 22 2.27 -3.58 -8.78
CA LEU A 22 3.01 -4.41 -9.73
C LEU A 22 4.50 -4.21 -9.48
N TYR A 23 5.25 -5.31 -9.46
CA TYR A 23 6.69 -5.29 -9.27
C TYR A 23 7.35 -6.39 -10.10
N HIS A 24 8.63 -6.21 -10.39
CA HIS A 24 9.42 -7.17 -11.14
C HIS A 24 9.97 -8.26 -10.22
N PHE A 25 10.01 -9.50 -10.71
CA PHE A 25 10.66 -10.59 -9.99
C PHE A 25 12.18 -10.32 -9.92
N PRO A 26 12.83 -10.45 -8.74
CA PRO A 26 14.26 -10.12 -8.58
C PRO A 26 15.17 -10.80 -9.60
N ASP A 27 14.98 -12.11 -9.81
CA ASP A 27 15.80 -12.91 -10.72
C ASP A 27 15.29 -12.93 -12.17
N HIS A 28 14.07 -12.44 -12.40
CA HIS A 28 13.41 -12.43 -13.71
C HIS A 28 12.70 -11.09 -13.97
N PRO A 29 13.45 -10.04 -14.37
CA PRO A 29 12.91 -8.69 -14.51
C PRO A 29 11.82 -8.54 -15.57
N HIS A 30 11.63 -9.52 -16.48
CA HIS A 30 10.53 -9.49 -17.44
C HIS A 30 9.21 -10.03 -16.88
N LEU A 31 9.24 -10.66 -15.70
CA LEU A 31 8.05 -11.17 -15.03
C LEU A 31 7.53 -10.12 -14.04
N LEU A 32 6.26 -9.76 -14.21
CA LEU A 32 5.54 -8.90 -13.27
C LEU A 32 4.69 -9.76 -12.34
N GLN A 33 4.79 -9.48 -11.04
CA GLN A 33 3.89 -10.02 -10.03
C GLN A 33 3.03 -8.91 -9.44
N SER A 34 1.81 -9.26 -9.04
CA SER A 34 0.90 -8.36 -8.34
C SER A 34 0.84 -8.65 -6.85
N TYR A 35 0.85 -7.60 -6.05
CA TYR A 35 0.56 -7.61 -4.61
C TYR A 35 -0.59 -6.65 -4.33
N ILE A 36 -1.57 -7.09 -3.53
CA ILE A 36 -2.66 -6.23 -3.05
C ILE A 36 -2.29 -5.79 -1.63
N TRP A 37 -2.14 -4.47 -1.48
CA TRP A 37 -1.97 -3.81 -0.21
C TRP A 37 -3.31 -3.18 0.20
N GLN A 38 -3.66 -3.27 1.47
CA GLN A 38 -4.88 -2.65 2.00
C GLN A 38 -4.64 -2.23 3.45
N ASP A 39 -4.89 -0.96 3.75
CA ASP A 39 -4.79 -0.40 5.10
C ASP A 39 -5.62 0.89 5.22
N TYR A 40 -5.83 1.37 6.44
CA TYR A 40 -6.42 2.68 6.69
C TYR A 40 -5.42 3.78 6.36
N ASP A 41 -5.84 4.75 5.55
CA ASP A 41 -4.99 5.88 5.18
C ASP A 41 -5.80 7.19 5.10
N ILE A 42 -5.10 8.32 4.98
CA ILE A 42 -5.70 9.66 4.93
C ILE A 42 -5.56 10.25 3.53
N ALA A 43 -6.66 10.33 2.79
CA ALA A 43 -6.71 11.05 1.52
C ALA A 43 -6.61 12.58 1.72
N PRO A 44 -6.04 13.34 0.77
CA PRO A 44 -5.38 12.89 -0.47
C PRO A 44 -3.89 12.59 -0.28
N LYS A 45 -3.39 12.55 0.96
CA LYS A 45 -1.95 12.48 1.26
C LYS A 45 -1.38 11.07 1.26
N PHE A 46 -2.20 10.08 1.60
CA PHE A 46 -1.84 8.66 1.67
C PHE A 46 -0.50 8.36 2.40
N PRO A 47 -0.25 8.94 3.59
CA PRO A 47 1.02 8.78 4.29
C PRO A 47 1.38 7.33 4.64
N VAL A 48 0.41 6.43 4.81
CA VAL A 48 0.68 5.01 5.12
C VAL A 48 1.16 4.28 3.88
N LEU A 49 0.45 4.42 2.76
CA LEU A 49 0.85 3.86 1.47
C LEU A 49 2.22 4.38 1.04
N ILE A 50 2.48 5.69 1.16
CA ILE A 50 3.80 6.27 0.81
C ILE A 50 4.91 5.64 1.64
N ARG A 51 4.74 5.50 2.96
CA ARG A 51 5.73 4.82 3.82
C ARG A 51 5.96 3.37 3.39
N PHE A 52 4.90 2.65 3.03
CA PHE A 52 5.01 1.28 2.57
C PHE A 52 5.80 1.18 1.25
N ILE A 53 5.55 2.10 0.31
CA ILE A 53 6.30 2.17 -0.95
C ILE A 53 7.78 2.52 -0.72
N GLU A 54 8.09 3.43 0.19
CA GLU A 54 9.49 3.74 0.55
C GLU A 54 10.18 2.56 1.25
N PHE A 55 9.48 1.86 2.13
CA PHE A 55 9.96 0.60 2.67
C PHE A 55 10.25 -0.42 1.55
N TRP A 56 9.33 -0.59 0.60
CA TRP A 56 9.50 -1.51 -0.52
C TRP A 56 10.78 -1.20 -1.31
N LYS A 57 10.94 0.05 -1.75
CA LYS A 57 12.12 0.50 -2.53
C LYS A 57 13.44 0.29 -1.80
N THR A 58 13.42 0.34 -0.47
CA THR A 58 14.64 0.28 0.35
C THR A 58 14.97 -1.10 0.89
N LYS A 59 13.99 -2.01 0.97
CA LYS A 59 14.14 -3.31 1.64
C LYS A 59 13.87 -4.52 0.77
N LEU A 60 13.18 -4.39 -0.36
CA LEU A 60 12.81 -5.51 -1.21
C LEU A 60 13.61 -5.48 -2.51
N ASP A 61 14.10 -6.65 -2.91
CA ASP A 61 14.92 -6.80 -4.12
C ASP A 61 14.12 -6.65 -5.42
N GLY A 62 12.80 -6.85 -5.38
CA GLY A 62 11.92 -6.76 -6.54
C GLY A 62 11.50 -5.30 -6.78
N PRO A 63 12.00 -4.63 -7.84
CA PRO A 63 11.73 -3.22 -8.05
C PRO A 63 10.27 -3.00 -8.46
N LEU A 64 9.69 -1.91 -7.96
CA LEU A 64 8.32 -1.51 -8.29
C LEU A 64 8.20 -1.15 -9.77
N HIS A 65 7.14 -1.63 -10.40
CA HIS A 65 6.74 -1.25 -11.75
C HIS A 65 5.67 -0.15 -11.71
N SER A 66 4.56 -0.40 -11.01
CA SER A 66 3.46 0.56 -10.90
C SER A 66 2.65 0.36 -9.64
N VAL A 67 2.08 1.44 -9.11
CA VAL A 67 1.16 1.43 -7.97
C VAL A 67 -0.13 2.11 -8.41
N THR A 68 -1.27 1.44 -8.23
CA THR A 68 -2.59 2.00 -8.51
C THR A 68 -3.45 1.82 -7.27
N TYR A 69 -4.11 2.88 -6.82
CA TYR A 69 -4.85 2.86 -5.56
C TYR A 69 -6.23 3.49 -5.68
N MET A 70 -7.12 3.11 -4.76
CA MET A 70 -8.48 3.60 -4.61
C MET A 70 -8.77 3.83 -3.12
N HIS A 71 -9.50 4.89 -2.83
CA HIS A 71 -9.95 5.32 -1.50
C HIS A 71 -11.42 5.69 -1.57
#